data_AF-A0A232F7K9-F1
#
_entry.id   AF-A0A232F7K9-F1
#
_cell.length_a   1.000
_cell.length_b   1.000
_cell.length_c   1.000
_cell.angle_alpha   90.00
_cell.angle_beta   90.00
_cell.angle_gamma   90.00
#
_symmetry.space_group_name_H-M   'P 1'
#
loop_
_entity.id
_entity.type
_entity.pdbx_description
1 polymer ?
#
loop_
_entity_poly.entity_id
_entity_poly.type
_entity_poly.pdbx_seq_one_letter_code
_entity_poly.pdbx_strand_id
1 'polypeptide(L)'
;MSELGGYTDSENVNRLFVALKDDARKAVDTLLATTRNPATIMKTLELHYGNKCVIAKKILNDLKEMPSIDSGKIKLLQFATKIKNAVTALKSLNLTGHLESSDLIQSITKKFPAALKYAYNEYAANVPEEQAGLEKVPNFLCWQAELSANGIFEDDVCEVTQNHAD
;
A
#
# COMPACT_ATOMS: atom_id res chain seq x y z
N MET A 1 -8.74 -11.68 -38.76
CA MET A 1 -8.44 -12.66 -37.71
C MET A 1 -7.20 -12.16 -36.99
N SER A 2 -7.34 -11.76 -35.72
CA SER A 2 -6.19 -11.58 -34.84
C SER A 2 -5.83 -12.95 -34.29
N GLU A 3 -4.72 -13.50 -34.74
CA GLU A 3 -4.17 -14.75 -34.23
C GLU A 3 -3.73 -14.52 -32.77
N LEU A 4 -4.08 -15.45 -31.86
CA LEU A 4 -3.79 -15.48 -30.41
C LEU A 4 -4.54 -14.47 -29.51
N GLY A 5 -5.78 -14.79 -29.12
CA GLY A 5 -6.36 -14.43 -27.79
C GLY A 5 -6.41 -12.96 -27.36
N GLY A 6 -6.10 -12.02 -28.25
CA GLY A 6 -6.02 -10.60 -27.96
C GLY A 6 -7.36 -9.89 -28.16
N TYR A 7 -7.68 -8.98 -27.26
CA TYR A 7 -8.82 -8.07 -27.42
C TYR A 7 -8.58 -7.11 -28.58
N THR A 8 -9.62 -6.89 -29.38
CA THR A 8 -9.65 -5.83 -30.38
C THR A 8 -9.58 -4.46 -29.72
N ASP A 9 -9.19 -3.45 -30.49
CA ASP A 9 -9.15 -2.06 -30.00
C ASP A 9 -10.50 -1.59 -29.46
N SER A 10 -11.61 -2.00 -30.09
CA SER A 10 -12.96 -1.66 -29.64
C SER A 10 -13.30 -2.33 -28.30
N GLU A 11 -12.92 -3.60 -28.11
CA GLU A 11 -13.08 -4.29 -26.84
C GLU A 11 -12.21 -3.65 -25.74
N ASN A 12 -10.98 -3.24 -26.07
CA ASN A 12 -10.10 -2.55 -25.13
C ASN A 12 -10.64 -1.16 -24.72
N VAL A 13 -11.19 -0.39 -25.66
CA VAL A 13 -11.88 0.87 -25.35
C VAL A 13 -13.08 0.63 -24.43
N ASN A 14 -13.89 -0.40 -24.69
CA ASN A 14 -15.02 -0.73 -23.82
C ASN A 14 -14.56 -1.15 -22.40
N ARG A 15 -13.46 -1.90 -22.30
CA ARG A 15 -12.85 -2.25 -21.00
C ARG A 15 -12.37 -1.00 -20.25
N LEU A 16 -11.74 -0.05 -20.94
CA LEU A 16 -11.35 1.24 -20.35
C LEU A 16 -12.57 2.04 -19.89
N PHE A 17 -13.64 2.07 -20.69
CA PHE A 17 -14.89 2.75 -20.33
C PHE A 17 -15.49 2.24 -19.01
N VAL A 18 -15.47 0.92 -18.80
CA VAL A 18 -15.98 0.28 -17.59
C VAL A 18 -15.04 0.45 -16.38
N ALA A 19 -13.73 0.44 -16.62
CA ALA A 19 -12.72 0.48 -15.55
C ALA A 19 -12.51 1.89 -14.97
N LEU A 20 -12.60 2.93 -15.80
CA LEU A 20 -12.32 4.30 -15.39
C LEU A 20 -13.49 4.88 -14.59
N LYS A 21 -13.15 5.58 -13.50
CA LYS A 21 -14.12 6.21 -12.59
C LYS A 21 -13.73 7.67 -12.34
N ASP A 22 -14.71 8.45 -11.91
CA ASP A 22 -14.56 9.82 -11.41
C ASP A 22 -13.67 10.70 -12.31
N ASP A 23 -12.62 11.29 -11.75
CA ASP A 23 -11.76 12.25 -12.44
C ASP A 23 -10.99 11.61 -13.59
N ALA A 24 -10.57 10.34 -13.44
CA ALA A 24 -9.88 9.62 -14.51
C ALA A 24 -10.80 9.40 -15.71
N ARG A 25 -12.09 9.11 -15.46
CA ARG A 25 -13.09 9.00 -16.54
C ARG A 25 -13.34 10.35 -17.19
N LYS A 26 -13.54 11.41 -16.40
CA LYS A 26 -13.76 12.78 -16.91
C LYS A 26 -12.60 13.27 -17.79
N ALA A 27 -11.36 12.95 -17.42
CA ALA A 27 -10.17 13.37 -18.16
C ALA A 27 -10.10 12.81 -19.59
N VAL A 28 -10.77 11.69 -19.87
CA VAL A 28 -10.77 11.04 -21.19
C VAL A 28 -12.18 10.80 -21.74
N ASP A 29 -13.21 11.42 -21.18
CA ASP A 29 -14.62 11.16 -21.55
C ASP A 29 -14.88 11.41 -23.05
N THR A 30 -14.38 12.54 -23.56
CA THR A 30 -14.44 12.84 -25.00
C THR A 30 -13.68 11.82 -25.82
N LEU A 31 -12.53 11.31 -25.35
CA LEU A 31 -11.76 10.29 -26.06
C LEU A 31 -12.50 8.95 -26.07
N LEU A 32 -13.10 8.55 -24.95
CA LEU A 32 -13.92 7.35 -24.86
C LEU A 32 -15.11 7.37 -25.85
N ALA A 33 -15.67 8.55 -26.11
CA ALA A 33 -16.79 8.71 -27.06
C ALA A 33 -16.35 8.82 -28.53
N THR A 34 -15.13 9.29 -28.81
CA THR A 34 -14.74 9.72 -30.16
C THR A 34 -13.62 8.90 -30.80
N THR A 35 -12.77 8.21 -30.02
CA THR A 35 -11.68 7.39 -30.55
C THR A 35 -11.96 5.91 -30.45
N ARG A 36 -11.51 5.14 -31.45
CA ARG A 36 -11.42 3.68 -31.38
C ARG A 36 -10.01 3.20 -31.04
N ASN A 37 -9.10 4.10 -30.69
CA ASN A 37 -7.71 3.78 -30.40
C ASN A 37 -7.46 3.79 -28.87
N PRO A 38 -7.32 2.62 -28.22
CA PRO A 38 -7.07 2.54 -26.78
C PRO A 38 -5.71 3.15 -26.37
N ALA A 39 -4.71 3.16 -27.26
CA ALA A 39 -3.40 3.72 -26.95
C ALA A 39 -3.46 5.24 -26.74
N THR A 40 -4.32 5.96 -27.47
CA THR A 40 -4.54 7.40 -27.26
C THR A 40 -5.12 7.68 -25.88
N ILE A 41 -6.11 6.89 -25.45
CA ILE A 41 -6.73 7.02 -24.12
C ILE A 41 -5.69 6.74 -23.03
N MET A 42 -4.94 5.64 -23.15
CA MET A 42 -3.87 5.28 -22.22
C MET A 42 -2.82 6.39 -22.09
N LYS A 43 -2.35 6.94 -23.21
CA LYS A 43 -1.35 8.01 -23.21
C LYS A 43 -1.85 9.28 -22.50
N THR A 44 -3.12 9.65 -22.68
CA THR A 44 -3.71 10.79 -21.96
C THR A 44 -3.81 10.52 -20.45
N LEU A 45 -4.19 9.30 -20.05
CA LEU A 45 -4.20 8.90 -18.65
C LEU A 45 -2.81 8.92 -18.03
N GLU A 46 -1.79 8.44 -18.75
CA GLU A 46 -0.40 8.50 -18.31
C GLU A 46 0.09 9.94 -18.16
N LEU A 47 -0.32 10.85 -19.05
CA LEU A 47 0.02 12.27 -18.93
C LEU A 47 -0.58 12.91 -17.68
N HIS A 48 -1.83 12.56 -17.33
CA HIS A 48 -2.53 13.11 -16.17
C HIS A 48 -2.14 12.44 -14.85
N TYR A 49 -1.93 11.13 -14.85
CA TYR A 49 -1.83 10.31 -13.63
C TYR A 49 -0.54 9.49 -13.53
N GLY A 50 0.27 9.42 -14.59
CA GLY A 50 1.50 8.61 -14.65
C GLY A 50 2.76 9.30 -14.12
N ASN A 51 2.65 10.53 -13.60
CA ASN A 51 3.80 11.25 -13.05
C ASN A 51 4.33 10.54 -11.79
N LYS A 52 5.48 9.87 -11.94
CA LYS A 52 6.12 9.07 -10.88
C LYS A 52 6.39 9.88 -9.60
N CYS A 53 6.78 11.14 -9.72
CA CYS A 53 7.05 12.00 -8.56
C CYS A 53 5.77 12.33 -7.78
N VAL A 54 4.67 12.58 -8.49
CA VAL A 54 3.36 12.83 -7.86
C VAL A 54 2.85 11.57 -7.17
N ILE A 55 2.97 10.41 -7.83
CA ILE A 55 2.60 9.11 -7.25
C ILE A 55 3.43 8.82 -6.00
N ALA A 56 4.75 8.99 -6.07
CA ALA A 56 5.64 8.79 -4.92
C ALA A 56 5.29 9.74 -3.77
N LYS A 57 5.05 11.03 -4.05
CA LYS A 57 4.64 12.00 -3.04
C LYS A 57 3.34 11.58 -2.35
N LYS A 58 2.37 11.07 -3.10
CA LYS A 58 1.12 10.53 -2.54
C LYS A 58 1.41 9.35 -1.62
N ILE A 59 2.17 8.35 -2.07
CA ILE A 59 2.55 7.19 -1.25
C ILE A 59 3.23 7.62 0.05
N LEU A 60 4.19 8.55 -0.04
CA LEU A 60 4.92 9.06 1.13
C LEU A 60 4.01 9.81 2.10
N ASN A 61 3.07 10.61 1.60
CA ASN A 61 2.08 11.29 2.43
C ASN A 61 1.13 10.28 3.10
N ASP A 62 0.63 9.29 2.35
CA ASP A 62 -0.28 8.26 2.88
C ASP A 62 0.38 7.44 4.01
N LEU A 63 1.71 7.24 3.96
CA LEU A 63 2.49 6.63 5.03
C LEU A 63 2.62 7.55 6.25
N LYS A 64 2.88 8.86 6.02
CA LYS A 64 2.98 9.86 7.09
C LYS A 64 1.65 10.12 7.79
N GLU A 65 0.54 9.97 7.09
CA GLU A 65 -0.82 10.17 7.62
C GLU A 65 -1.44 8.92 8.23
N MET A 66 -0.73 7.78 8.24
CA MET A 66 -1.24 6.57 8.88
C MET A 66 -1.60 6.84 10.36
N PRO A 67 -2.69 6.26 10.87
CA PRO A 67 -3.02 6.40 12.28
C PRO A 67 -1.96 5.72 13.16
N SER A 68 -1.91 6.10 14.44
CA SER A 68 -1.13 5.34 15.43
C SER A 68 -1.61 3.88 15.48
N ILE A 69 -0.67 2.96 15.67
CA ILE A 69 -1.02 1.54 15.82
C ILE A 69 -1.69 1.38 17.17
N ASP A 70 -2.93 0.93 17.14
CA ASP A 70 -3.65 0.43 18.30
C ASP A 70 -3.34 -1.06 18.52
N SER A 71 -3.53 -1.56 19.74
CA SER A 71 -3.27 -2.97 20.06
C SER A 71 -4.12 -3.91 19.22
N GLY A 72 -3.53 -5.03 18.82
CA GLY A 72 -4.20 -6.10 18.08
C GLY A 72 -3.43 -6.61 16.86
N LYS A 73 -3.31 -7.93 16.76
CA LYS A 73 -2.61 -8.64 15.68
C LYS A 73 -3.05 -8.21 14.28
N ILE A 74 -4.36 -8.09 14.05
CA ILE A 74 -4.91 -7.70 12.74
C ILE A 74 -4.45 -6.29 12.35
N LYS A 75 -4.44 -5.35 13.29
CA LYS A 75 -4.03 -3.97 13.05
C LYS A 75 -2.53 -3.88 12.73
N LEU A 76 -1.69 -4.66 13.43
CA LEU A 76 -0.26 -4.79 13.12
C LEU A 76 -0.04 -5.29 11.68
N LEU A 77 -0.73 -6.35 11.28
CA LEU A 77 -0.62 -6.92 9.92
C LEU A 77 -1.11 -5.96 8.84
N GLN A 78 -2.21 -5.24 9.08
CA GLN A 78 -2.72 -4.23 8.15
C GLN A 78 -1.71 -3.08 7.97
N PHE A 79 -1.12 -2.62 9.08
CA PHE A 79 -0.11 -1.57 9.05
C PHE A 79 1.17 -2.03 8.31
N ALA A 80 1.65 -3.24 8.61
CA ALA A 80 2.79 -3.86 7.92
C ALA A 80 2.52 -4.00 6.41
N THR A 81 1.33 -4.47 6.04
CA THR A 81 0.92 -4.64 4.63
C THR A 81 0.90 -3.31 3.90
N LYS A 82 0.39 -2.24 4.54
CA LYS A 82 0.37 -0.90 3.93
C LYS A 82 1.79 -0.39 3.65
N ILE A 83 2.73 -0.56 4.57
CA ILE A 83 4.14 -0.19 4.36
C ILE A 83 4.77 -1.05 3.27
N LYS A 84 4.55 -2.37 3.30
CA LYS A 84 5.09 -3.29 2.30
C LYS A 84 4.62 -2.93 0.88
N ASN A 85 3.33 -2.64 0.71
CA ASN A 85 2.77 -2.20 -0.56
C ASN A 85 3.40 -0.89 -1.04
N ALA A 86 3.62 0.06 -0.13
CA ALA A 86 4.29 1.32 -0.44
C ALA A 86 5.75 1.12 -0.88
N VAL A 87 6.51 0.26 -0.18
CA VAL A 87 7.87 -0.12 -0.57
C VAL A 87 7.88 -0.73 -1.97
N THR A 88 7.00 -1.72 -2.22
CA THR A 88 6.89 -2.37 -3.54
C THR A 88 6.59 -1.34 -4.63
N ALA A 89 5.63 -0.43 -4.39
CA ALA A 89 5.29 0.61 -5.35
C ALA A 89 6.47 1.56 -5.62
N LEU A 90 7.20 2.02 -4.60
CA LEU A 90 8.37 2.87 -4.75
C LEU A 90 9.50 2.17 -5.53
N LYS A 91 9.73 0.88 -5.27
CA LYS A 91 10.67 0.05 -6.05
C LYS A 91 10.26 -0.06 -7.51
N SER A 92 8.99 -0.34 -7.80
CA SER A 92 8.46 -0.43 -9.17
C SER A 92 8.58 0.90 -9.94
N LEU A 93 8.59 2.03 -9.24
CA LEU A 93 8.83 3.35 -9.82
C LEU A 93 10.31 3.70 -10.01
N ASN A 94 11.24 2.83 -9.56
CA ASN A 94 12.68 3.07 -9.45
C ASN A 94 13.05 4.25 -8.54
N LEU A 95 12.27 4.47 -7.47
CA LEU A 95 12.43 5.55 -6.50
C LEU A 95 12.91 5.02 -5.14
N THR A 96 13.93 4.17 -5.16
CA THR A 96 14.47 3.49 -3.98
C THR A 96 15.15 4.43 -2.97
N GLY A 97 15.60 5.61 -3.41
CA GLY A 97 16.22 6.61 -2.53
C GLY A 97 15.30 7.09 -1.39
N HIS A 98 13.98 6.97 -1.54
CA HIS A 98 13.04 7.29 -0.47
C HIS A 98 12.94 6.21 0.63
N LEU A 99 13.41 4.99 0.37
CA LEU A 99 13.36 3.88 1.32
C LEU A 99 14.36 4.07 2.48
N GLU A 100 15.43 4.83 2.26
CA GLU A 100 16.42 5.19 3.28
C GLU A 100 16.12 6.52 4.00
N SER A 101 14.95 7.12 3.74
CA SER A 101 14.60 8.40 4.36
C SER A 101 14.41 8.22 5.87
N SER A 102 15.40 8.67 6.64
CA SER A 102 15.36 8.68 8.11
C SER A 102 14.11 9.42 8.64
N ASP A 103 13.74 10.54 8.02
CA ASP A 103 12.53 11.30 8.38
C ASP A 103 11.25 10.48 8.19
N LEU A 104 11.15 9.69 7.11
CA LEU A 104 10.00 8.84 6.85
C LEU A 104 9.92 7.70 7.87
N ILE A 105 11.04 7.02 8.10
CA ILE A 105 11.14 5.92 9.07
C ILE A 105 10.77 6.45 10.46
N GLN A 106 11.31 7.60 10.88
CA GLN A 106 11.00 8.21 12.16
C GLN A 106 9.52 8.62 12.27
N SER A 107 8.94 9.14 11.19
CA SER A 107 7.50 9.49 11.15
C SER A 107 6.61 8.26 11.33
N ILE A 108 7.03 7.11 10.81
CA ILE A 108 6.32 5.84 10.93
C ILE A 108 6.52 5.24 12.33
N THR A 109 7.75 5.15 12.83
CA THR A 109 8.03 4.57 14.15
C THR A 109 7.45 5.41 15.29
N LYS A 110 7.27 6.72 15.11
CA LYS A 110 6.54 7.58 16.07
C LYS A 110 5.10 7.11 16.33
N LYS A 111 4.48 6.44 15.35
CA LYS A 111 3.10 5.89 15.42
C LYS A 111 2.99 4.61 16.25
N PHE A 112 4.12 4.04 16.66
CA PHE A 112 4.13 2.81 17.44
C PHE A 112 3.84 3.10 18.93
N PRO A 113 3.14 2.20 19.63
CA PRO A 113 3.11 2.16 21.09
C PRO A 113 4.52 2.04 21.68
N ALA A 114 4.70 2.47 22.93
CA ALA A 114 6.02 2.49 23.58
C ALA A 114 6.71 1.11 23.59
N ALA A 115 5.96 0.04 23.92
CA ALA A 115 6.47 -1.33 23.90
C ALA A 115 6.97 -1.75 22.50
N LEU A 116 6.22 -1.39 21.46
CA LEU A 116 6.56 -1.72 20.08
C LEU A 116 7.76 -0.92 19.56
N LYS A 117 7.93 0.34 20.02
CA LYS A 117 9.14 1.14 19.73
C LYS A 117 10.38 0.49 20.31
N TYR A 118 10.32 0.03 21.55
CA TYR A 118 11.44 -0.62 22.22
C TYR A 118 11.85 -1.90 21.47
N ALA A 119 10.88 -2.79 21.22
CA ALA A 119 11.12 -4.04 20.48
C ALA A 119 11.63 -3.79 19.05
N TYR A 120 11.12 -2.75 18.36
CA TYR A 120 11.64 -2.38 17.04
C TYR A 120 13.10 -1.92 17.08
N ASN A 121 13.47 -1.12 18.08
CA ASN A 121 14.85 -0.65 18.23
C ASN A 121 15.81 -1.81 18.48
N GLU A 122 15.43 -2.78 19.32
CA GLU A 122 16.20 -4.01 19.53
C GLU A 122 16.32 -4.82 18.25
N TYR A 123 15.20 -5.02 17.52
CA TYR A 123 15.21 -5.72 16.24
C TYR A 123 16.13 -5.03 15.22
N ALA A 124 15.98 -3.70 15.04
CA ALA A 124 16.72 -2.93 14.06
C ALA A 124 18.24 -2.92 14.31
N ALA A 125 18.68 -3.02 15.57
CA ALA A 125 20.09 -3.13 15.95
C ALA A 125 20.72 -4.49 15.57
N ASN A 126 19.91 -5.54 15.44
CA ASN A 126 20.36 -6.91 15.16
C ASN A 126 20.20 -7.33 13.68
N VAL A 127 19.58 -6.49 12.85
CA VAL A 127 19.34 -6.79 11.43
C VAL A 127 20.48 -6.27 10.54
N PRO A 128 21.01 -7.07 9.60
CA PRO A 128 22.05 -6.66 8.66
C PRO A 128 21.77 -5.32 7.95
N GLU A 129 22.82 -4.56 7.67
CA GLU A 129 22.73 -3.23 7.04
C GLU A 129 22.24 -3.27 5.59
N GLU A 130 22.30 -4.43 4.92
CA GLU A 130 21.88 -4.62 3.52
C GLU A 130 20.38 -4.43 3.25
N GLN A 131 19.52 -4.43 4.28
CA GLN A 131 18.09 -4.17 4.11
C GLN A 131 17.80 -2.68 4.19
N ALA A 132 17.03 -2.17 3.22
CA ALA A 132 16.63 -0.77 3.21
C ALA A 132 15.89 -0.38 4.49
N GLY A 133 16.13 0.83 5.00
CA GLY A 133 15.63 1.23 6.32
C GLY A 133 14.11 1.06 6.48
N LEU A 134 13.32 1.42 5.47
CA LEU A 134 11.87 1.25 5.48
C LEU A 134 11.41 -0.22 5.37
N GLU A 135 12.22 -1.13 4.82
CA GLU A 135 11.89 -2.55 4.68
C GLU A 135 11.97 -3.32 5.99
N LYS A 136 12.81 -2.85 6.92
CA LYS A 136 12.93 -3.43 8.26
C LYS A 136 11.63 -3.33 9.04
N VAL A 137 10.88 -2.26 8.84
CA VAL A 137 9.63 -1.95 9.57
C VAL A 137 8.53 -3.00 9.35
N PRO A 138 8.06 -3.28 8.11
CA PRO A 138 7.01 -4.28 7.89
C PRO A 138 7.47 -5.70 8.25
N ASN A 139 8.76 -6.03 8.06
CA ASN A 139 9.31 -7.33 8.46
C ASN A 139 9.20 -7.55 9.97
N PHE A 140 9.61 -6.54 10.75
CA PHE A 140 9.44 -6.55 12.21
C PHE A 140 7.98 -6.69 12.62
N LEU A 141 7.07 -5.92 12.02
CA LEU A 141 5.65 -5.94 12.41
C LEU A 141 4.98 -7.28 12.09
N CYS A 142 5.32 -7.91 10.97
CA CYS A 142 4.85 -9.26 10.64
C CYS A 142 5.38 -10.28 11.66
N TRP A 143 6.67 -10.23 11.97
CA TRP A 143 7.28 -11.09 12.99
C TRP A 143 6.63 -10.89 14.36
N GLN A 144 6.38 -9.65 14.77
CA GLN A 144 5.69 -9.33 16.03
C GLN A 144 4.24 -9.84 16.03
N ALA A 145 3.54 -9.79 14.91
CA ALA A 145 2.19 -10.33 14.76
C ALA A 145 2.14 -11.86 14.83
N GLU A 146 3.19 -12.53 14.38
CA GLU A 146 3.37 -13.98 14.53
C GLU A 146 3.70 -14.35 15.98
N LEU A 147 4.58 -13.59 16.63
CA LEU A 147 4.93 -13.79 18.04
C LEU A 147 3.79 -13.47 19.00
N SER A 148 2.92 -12.51 18.68
CA SER A 148 1.76 -12.20 19.51
C SER A 148 0.67 -13.27 19.49
N ALA A 149 0.76 -14.27 18.60
CA ALA A 149 0.04 -15.52 18.79
C ALA A 149 0.51 -16.32 20.03
N ASN A 150 1.70 -15.99 20.55
CA ASN A 150 2.38 -16.62 21.68
C ASN A 150 2.82 -15.63 22.79
N GLY A 151 2.47 -14.33 22.72
CA GLY A 151 2.74 -13.36 23.79
C GLY A 151 2.96 -11.92 23.34
N ILE A 152 2.45 -10.98 24.14
CA ILE A 152 2.62 -9.49 24.19
C ILE A 152 1.31 -8.69 23.95
N PHE A 153 0.30 -9.24 23.30
CA PHE A 153 -1.04 -8.62 23.28
C PHE A 153 -2.06 -9.67 23.67
N GLU A 154 -2.75 -9.45 24.80
CA GLU A 154 -3.93 -10.24 25.15
C GLU A 154 -4.91 -10.10 23.98
N ASP A 155 -5.37 -11.25 23.47
CA ASP A 155 -6.47 -11.30 22.52
C ASP A 155 -7.64 -10.52 23.12
N ASP A 156 -8.10 -9.47 22.45
CA ASP A 156 -9.43 -8.93 22.67
C ASP A 156 -10.41 -10.06 22.31
N VAL A 157 -10.79 -10.84 23.33
CA VAL A 157 -11.88 -11.79 23.24
C VAL A 157 -13.13 -10.98 22.99
N CYS A 158 -13.62 -10.98 21.75
CA CYS A 158 -14.98 -10.61 21.47
C CYS A 158 -15.89 -11.57 22.26
N GLU A 159 -16.37 -11.14 23.44
CA GLU A 159 -17.48 -11.79 24.13
C GLU A 159 -18.70 -11.76 23.21
N VAL A 160 -18.93 -12.87 22.51
CA VAL A 160 -20.21 -13.13 21.86
C VAL A 160 -21.18 -13.45 23.00
N THR A 161 -22.01 -12.48 23.37
CA THR A 161 -23.13 -12.70 24.28
C THR A 161 -24.06 -13.75 23.67
N GLN A 162 -24.05 -14.95 24.24
CA GLN A 162 -25.05 -15.98 23.97
C GLN A 162 -26.37 -15.55 24.61
N ASN A 163 -27.22 -14.86 23.85
CA ASN A 163 -28.63 -14.71 24.19
C ASN A 163 -29.32 -16.07 24.01
N HIS A 164 -29.42 -16.85 25.09
CA HIS A 164 -30.42 -17.91 25.22
C HIS A 164 -31.73 -17.23 25.65
N ALA A 165 -32.71 -17.20 24.74
CA ALA A 165 -34.09 -16.96 25.09
C ALA A 165 -34.77 -18.32 25.21
N ASP A 166 -35.14 -18.66 26.45
CA ASP A 166 -36.21 -19.63 26.76
C ASP A 166 -37.58 -18.97 26.54
#